data_AF-C6Q203-F1
#
_entry.id   AF-C6Q203-F1
#
_cell.length_a   1.000
_cell.length_b   1.000
_cell.length_c   1.000
_cell.angle_alpha   90.00
_cell.angle_beta   90.00
_cell.angle_gamma   90.00
#
_symmetry.space_group_name_H-M   'P 1'
#
loop_
_entity.id
_entity.type
_entity.pdbx_description
1 polymer ?
#
loop_
_entity_poly.entity_id
_entity_poly.type
_entity_poly.pdbx_seq_one_letter_code
_entity_poly.pdbx_strand_id
1 'polypeptide(L)'
;MYYPNNIEDICYDENHIQQVLAEIKANFNDYFEKFIETEAGIKITEDTFSEITNELGATNIRITKRKVDKSKVLKSIIKASINAFEKDRDKYLEILDDEYLEEYEDDPSNFKNTVLKNECPIIRLTLQNKKAKELDKYRTNFRLSNPNELLEVISNLTTFANEYLDDIYDEEEYEELTSLEELGLSPLDEEEYIVYGVIGGGIKSHLLYKFNPSVFPNRGREAIWAFWYLTNKKTFNCAEDSEFLNINIDKSTTQQNFFYPYDLFSFYAYNIYLLLKKEAKRCGVYIDTNYRYVIVDDFLSFVAQEHGEEIDFLKSQVKEESHGYY
;
A
#
# COMPACT_ATOMS: atom_id res chain seq x y z
N MET A 1 -10.77 10.70 21.04
CA MET A 1 -11.40 11.02 19.75
C MET A 1 -11.29 9.78 18.89
N TYR A 2 -12.39 9.01 18.87
CA TYR A 2 -12.64 7.89 17.98
C TYR A 2 -13.20 8.54 16.71
N TYR A 3 -12.61 8.32 15.54
CA TYR A 3 -13.21 8.77 14.27
C TYR A 3 -13.93 7.55 13.70
N PRO A 4 -15.27 7.51 13.70
CA PRO A 4 -16.06 6.44 13.10
C PRO A 4 -16.50 6.84 11.68
N ASN A 5 -15.70 7.62 10.96
CA ASN A 5 -16.10 8.03 9.63
C ASN A 5 -15.61 6.98 8.65
N ASN A 6 -16.56 6.14 8.25
CA ASN A 6 -16.54 5.52 6.94
C ASN A 6 -16.18 6.59 5.89
N ILE A 7 -15.55 6.15 4.80
CA ILE A 7 -15.34 7.05 3.65
C ILE A 7 -16.66 7.71 3.25
N GLU A 8 -16.59 8.92 2.70
CA GLU A 8 -17.78 9.63 2.27
C GLU A 8 -18.52 8.85 1.17
N ASP A 9 -19.85 8.74 1.25
CA ASP A 9 -20.69 7.98 0.30
C ASP A 9 -20.44 8.38 -1.17
N ILE A 10 -20.06 9.63 -1.41
CA ILE A 10 -19.72 10.12 -2.76
C ILE A 10 -18.56 9.33 -3.39
N CYS A 11 -17.67 8.75 -2.58
CA CYS A 11 -16.51 7.99 -3.08
C CYS A 11 -16.92 6.66 -3.73
N TYR A 12 -18.13 6.17 -3.44
CA TYR A 12 -18.73 5.01 -4.10
C TYR A 12 -19.59 5.37 -5.32
N ASP A 13 -19.78 6.66 -5.63
CA ASP A 13 -20.49 7.07 -6.85
C ASP A 13 -19.65 6.72 -8.09
N GLU A 14 -20.26 6.05 -9.07
CA GLU A 14 -19.59 5.64 -10.31
C GLU A 14 -18.92 6.83 -11.02
N ASN A 15 -19.56 8.01 -11.06
CA ASN A 15 -18.99 9.21 -11.66
C ASN A 15 -17.78 9.70 -10.86
N HIS A 16 -17.81 9.61 -9.53
CA HIS A 16 -16.66 9.95 -8.69
C HIS A 16 -15.48 9.01 -9.00
N ILE A 17 -15.71 7.70 -8.95
CA ILE A 17 -14.70 6.67 -9.27
C ILE A 17 -14.09 6.92 -10.65
N GLN A 18 -14.91 7.20 -11.68
CA GLN A 18 -14.42 7.50 -13.01
C GLN A 18 -13.60 8.79 -13.09
N GLN A 19 -13.93 9.82 -12.30
CA GLN A 19 -13.13 11.05 -12.22
C GLN A 19 -11.76 10.78 -11.58
N VAL A 20 -11.72 9.98 -10.51
CA VAL A 20 -10.48 9.57 -9.84
C VAL A 20 -9.60 8.76 -10.80
N LEU A 21 -10.16 7.75 -11.47
CA LEU A 21 -9.45 6.93 -12.45
C LEU A 21 -8.95 7.74 -13.65
N ALA A 22 -9.73 8.71 -14.14
CA ALA A 22 -9.31 9.59 -15.21
C ALA A 22 -8.08 10.42 -14.81
N GLU A 23 -8.05 10.90 -13.57
CA GLU A 23 -6.91 11.66 -13.05
C GLU A 23 -5.67 10.79 -12.83
N ILE A 24 -5.84 9.61 -12.22
CA ILE A 24 -4.75 8.62 -12.08
C ILE A 24 -4.13 8.34 -13.46
N LYS A 25 -4.96 8.06 -14.47
CA LYS A 25 -4.51 7.77 -15.83
C LYS A 25 -3.81 8.97 -16.49
N ALA A 26 -4.25 10.20 -16.21
CA ALA A 26 -3.63 11.40 -16.75
C ALA A 26 -2.21 11.60 -16.22
N ASN A 27 -1.97 11.32 -14.94
CA ASN A 27 -0.67 11.52 -14.29
C ASN A 27 0.23 10.25 -14.31
N PHE A 28 -0.33 9.07 -14.61
CA PHE A 28 0.38 7.79 -14.56
C PHE A 28 1.67 7.76 -15.39
N ASN A 29 1.62 8.25 -16.64
CA ASN A 29 2.77 8.13 -17.55
C ASN A 29 4.00 8.88 -17.04
N ASP A 30 3.81 10.03 -16.39
CA ASP A 30 4.93 10.83 -15.86
C ASP A 30 5.65 10.09 -14.75
N TYR A 31 4.91 9.43 -13.85
CA TYR A 31 5.51 8.57 -12.83
C TYR A 31 6.11 7.29 -13.43
N PHE A 32 5.45 6.68 -14.42
CA PHE A 32 5.96 5.46 -15.05
C PHE A 32 7.31 5.71 -15.77
N GLU A 33 7.44 6.83 -16.48
CA GLU A 33 8.71 7.19 -17.11
C GLU A 33 9.81 7.39 -16.08
N LYS A 34 9.55 8.13 -14.99
CA LYS A 34 10.50 8.30 -13.88
C LYS A 34 10.83 6.97 -13.20
N PHE A 35 9.85 6.08 -13.02
CA PHE A 35 10.03 4.75 -12.44
C PHE A 35 11.04 3.92 -13.25
N ILE A 36 10.99 4.02 -14.58
CA ILE A 36 11.98 3.39 -15.47
C ILE A 36 13.32 4.13 -15.44
N GLU A 37 13.33 5.46 -15.52
CA GLU A 37 14.57 6.24 -15.58
C GLU A 37 15.43 6.10 -14.31
N THR A 38 14.77 6.02 -13.15
CA THR A 38 15.41 5.88 -11.84
C THR A 38 15.65 4.42 -11.43
N GLU A 39 15.25 3.44 -12.24
CA GLU A 39 15.22 2.02 -11.85
C GLU A 39 14.50 1.81 -10.51
N ALA A 40 13.26 2.28 -10.41
CA ALA A 40 12.43 2.27 -9.20
C ALA A 40 13.06 3.05 -8.02
N GLY A 41 13.57 4.26 -8.28
CA GLY A 41 14.16 5.13 -7.25
C GLY A 41 15.58 4.76 -6.80
N ILE A 42 16.19 3.71 -7.36
CA ILE A 42 17.57 3.30 -7.03
C ILE A 42 18.61 4.31 -7.55
N LYS A 43 18.32 4.94 -8.69
CA LYS A 43 19.18 5.91 -9.36
C LYS A 43 18.61 7.31 -9.24
N ILE A 44 19.50 8.27 -9.04
CA ILE A 44 19.17 9.70 -9.10
C ILE A 44 18.84 10.11 -10.55
N THR A 45 17.89 11.04 -10.69
CA THR A 45 17.50 11.62 -11.99
C THR A 45 18.57 12.58 -12.52
N GLU A 46 18.50 12.94 -13.81
CA GLU A 46 19.36 13.99 -14.39
C GLU A 46 19.13 15.36 -13.72
N ASP A 47 17.90 15.66 -13.34
CA ASP A 47 17.53 16.93 -12.70
C ASP A 47 18.16 17.01 -11.30
N THR A 48 18.00 15.98 -10.47
CA THR A 48 18.61 15.90 -9.14
C THR A 48 20.14 15.91 -9.22
N PHE A 49 20.73 15.23 -10.21
CA PHE A 49 22.17 15.30 -10.42
C PHE A 49 22.63 16.71 -10.83
N SER A 50 21.86 17.40 -11.68
CA SER A 50 22.15 18.77 -12.09
C SER A 50 22.06 19.74 -10.93
N GLU A 51 21.07 19.60 -10.05
CA GLU A 51 20.94 20.37 -8.81
C GLU A 51 22.15 20.15 -7.89
N ILE A 52 22.51 18.90 -7.60
CA ILE A 52 23.67 18.56 -6.76
C ILE A 52 24.98 19.12 -7.35
N THR A 53 25.19 18.98 -8.66
CA THR A 53 26.41 19.49 -9.30
C THR A 53 26.49 21.01 -9.31
N ASN A 54 25.35 21.70 -9.43
CA ASN A 54 25.28 23.15 -9.29
C ASN A 54 25.59 23.60 -7.85
N GLU A 55 25.02 22.93 -6.84
CA GLU A 55 25.32 23.21 -5.43
C GLU A 55 26.79 22.96 -5.06
N LEU A 56 27.39 21.92 -5.64
CA LEU A 56 28.80 21.56 -5.42
C LEU A 56 29.80 22.34 -6.30
N GLY A 57 29.33 23.25 -7.16
CA GLY A 57 30.17 24.06 -8.05
C GLY A 57 30.86 23.26 -9.17
N ALA A 58 30.40 22.05 -9.48
CA ALA A 58 30.97 21.14 -10.45
C ALA A 58 30.32 21.31 -11.84
N THR A 59 30.64 22.40 -12.54
CA THR A 59 29.97 22.82 -13.78
C THR A 59 30.37 22.06 -15.06
N ASN A 60 31.32 21.12 -14.99
CA ASN A 60 31.93 20.48 -16.16
C ASN A 60 31.77 18.94 -16.21
N ILE A 61 30.70 18.39 -15.63
CA ILE A 61 30.41 16.96 -15.74
C ILE A 61 29.52 16.71 -16.97
N ARG A 62 30.09 16.10 -18.02
CA ARG A 62 29.33 15.66 -19.20
C ARG A 62 28.59 14.36 -18.89
N ILE A 63 27.28 14.45 -18.66
CA ILE A 63 26.41 13.28 -18.66
C ILE A 63 26.25 12.83 -20.12
N THR A 64 26.68 11.62 -20.42
CA THR A 64 26.39 10.99 -21.72
C THR A 64 25.08 10.23 -21.58
N LYS A 65 24.02 10.72 -22.24
CA LYS A 65 22.74 10.01 -22.35
C LYS A 65 22.97 8.64 -22.99
N ARG A 66 23.13 7.60 -22.16
CA ARG A 66 22.99 6.24 -22.65
C ARG A 66 21.51 6.02 -22.90
N LYS A 67 21.17 5.63 -24.13
CA LYS A 67 19.81 5.19 -24.45
C LYS A 67 19.42 4.08 -23.48
N VAL A 68 18.49 4.38 -22.57
CA VAL A 68 18.02 3.42 -21.57
C VAL A 68 17.22 2.35 -22.30
N ASP A 69 17.62 1.11 -22.13
CA ASP A 69 16.84 -0.03 -22.59
C ASP A 69 15.70 -0.26 -21.60
N LYS A 70 14.56 0.39 -21.87
CA LYS A 70 13.35 0.30 -21.02
C LYS A 70 12.93 -1.15 -20.76
N SER A 71 13.07 -2.03 -21.75
CA SER A 71 12.75 -3.45 -21.62
C SER A 71 13.63 -4.13 -20.58
N LYS A 72 14.95 -3.90 -20.67
CA LYS A 72 15.92 -4.46 -19.73
C LYS A 72 15.72 -3.91 -18.31
N VAL A 73 15.47 -2.61 -18.18
CA VAL A 73 15.23 -1.97 -16.89
C VAL A 73 13.97 -2.51 -16.24
N LEU A 74 12.84 -2.52 -16.96
CA LEU A 74 11.58 -3.01 -16.41
C LEU A 74 11.67 -4.48 -15.98
N LYS A 75 12.35 -5.34 -16.74
CA LYS A 75 12.63 -6.73 -16.34
C LYS A 75 13.45 -6.81 -15.05
N SER A 76 14.40 -5.88 -14.87
CA SER A 76 15.23 -5.82 -13.66
C SER A 76 14.41 -5.37 -12.46
N ILE A 77 13.55 -4.37 -12.62
CA ILE A 77 12.61 -3.90 -11.60
C ILE A 77 11.72 -5.06 -11.17
N ILE A 78 10.95 -5.64 -12.09
CA ILE A 78 10.03 -6.77 -11.81
C ILE A 78 10.74 -7.88 -11.04
N LYS A 79 11.94 -8.28 -11.49
CA LYS A 79 12.73 -9.32 -10.81
C LYS A 79 13.13 -8.91 -9.39
N ALA A 80 13.52 -7.66 -9.18
CA ALA A 80 13.88 -7.15 -7.86
C ALA A 80 12.66 -7.12 -6.93
N SER A 81 11.51 -6.64 -7.41
CA SER A 81 10.26 -6.58 -6.65
C SER A 81 9.80 -7.98 -6.23
N ILE A 82 9.81 -8.96 -7.16
CA ILE A 82 9.49 -10.37 -6.84
C ILE A 82 10.47 -10.95 -5.82
N ASN A 83 11.78 -10.75 -6.00
CA ASN A 83 12.77 -11.26 -5.03
C ASN A 83 12.58 -10.65 -3.63
N ALA A 84 12.22 -9.37 -3.55
CA ALA A 84 11.93 -8.70 -2.29
C ALA A 84 10.65 -9.23 -1.65
N PHE A 85 9.62 -9.47 -2.46
CA PHE A 85 8.35 -10.06 -2.04
C PHE A 85 8.52 -11.48 -1.48
N GLU A 86 9.29 -12.34 -2.14
CA GLU A 86 9.45 -13.75 -1.74
C GLU A 86 10.29 -13.94 -0.47
N LYS A 87 11.10 -12.94 -0.10
CA LYS A 87 12.09 -13.05 0.99
C LYS A 87 11.51 -13.52 2.33
N ASP A 88 10.27 -13.16 2.62
CA ASP A 88 9.60 -13.51 3.87
C ASP A 88 8.22 -14.14 3.66
N ARG A 89 7.85 -14.48 2.42
CA ARG A 89 6.52 -14.98 2.05
C ARG A 89 6.15 -16.28 2.74
N ASP A 90 7.08 -17.24 2.83
CA ASP A 90 6.85 -18.56 3.43
C ASP A 90 6.22 -18.47 4.83
N LYS A 91 6.64 -17.48 5.63
CA LYS A 91 6.09 -17.27 6.98
C LYS A 91 4.63 -16.85 6.96
N TYR A 92 4.23 -16.08 5.96
CA TYR A 92 2.84 -15.66 5.83
C TYR A 92 1.97 -16.82 5.36
N LEU A 93 2.48 -17.69 4.48
CA LEU A 93 1.79 -18.89 4.05
C LEU A 93 1.56 -19.86 5.22
N GLU A 94 2.58 -20.06 6.07
CA GLU A 94 2.44 -20.88 7.29
C GLU A 94 1.43 -20.29 8.27
N ILE A 95 1.40 -18.97 8.46
CA ILE A 95 0.47 -18.30 9.40
C ILE A 95 -0.98 -18.34 8.90
N LEU A 96 -1.19 -18.39 7.60
CA LEU A 96 -2.50 -18.40 6.92
C LEU A 96 -2.80 -19.78 6.37
N ASP A 97 -2.39 -20.82 7.09
CA ASP A 97 -2.72 -22.21 6.80
C ASP A 97 -3.77 -22.67 7.80
N ASP A 98 -4.88 -23.22 7.30
CA ASP A 98 -6.02 -23.60 8.13
C ASP A 98 -5.64 -24.68 9.16
N GLU A 99 -4.88 -25.71 8.74
CA GLU A 99 -4.42 -26.78 9.64
C GLU A 99 -3.52 -26.21 10.74
N TYR A 100 -2.61 -25.28 10.38
CA TYR A 100 -1.76 -24.60 11.34
C TYR A 100 -2.55 -23.76 12.35
N LEU A 101 -3.60 -23.06 11.91
CA LEU A 101 -4.44 -22.23 12.79
C LEU A 101 -5.26 -23.08 13.77
N GLU A 102 -5.79 -24.22 13.31
CA GLU A 102 -6.53 -25.18 14.15
C GLU A 102 -5.70 -25.67 15.36
N GLU A 103 -4.38 -25.85 15.20
CA GLU A 103 -3.50 -26.27 16.30
C GLU A 103 -3.47 -25.27 17.47
N TYR A 104 -3.86 -24.01 17.23
CA TYR A 104 -3.85 -22.95 18.23
C TYR A 104 -5.22 -22.65 18.86
N GLU A 105 -6.30 -23.34 18.47
CA GLU A 105 -7.63 -23.15 19.07
C GLU A 105 -7.63 -23.36 20.59
N ASP A 106 -6.87 -24.35 21.07
CA ASP A 106 -6.73 -24.66 22.50
C ASP A 106 -5.71 -23.76 23.23
N ASP A 107 -4.81 -23.07 22.50
CA ASP A 107 -3.88 -22.09 23.07
C ASP A 107 -3.69 -20.82 22.21
N PRO A 108 -4.73 -19.96 22.12
CA PRO A 108 -4.64 -18.70 21.36
C PRO A 108 -3.61 -17.72 21.95
N SER A 109 -3.26 -17.90 23.23
CA SER A 109 -2.24 -17.09 23.90
C SER A 109 -0.84 -17.36 23.32
N ASN A 110 -0.54 -18.61 22.97
CA ASN A 110 0.70 -18.95 22.29
C ASN A 110 0.71 -18.41 20.85
N PHE A 111 -0.39 -18.51 20.11
CA PHE A 111 -0.51 -17.90 18.78
C PHE A 111 -0.17 -16.40 18.80
N LYS A 112 -0.79 -15.64 19.71
CA LYS A 112 -0.49 -14.21 19.86
C LYS A 112 0.98 -13.93 20.21
N ASN A 113 1.53 -14.63 21.20
CA ASN A 113 2.82 -14.26 21.80
C ASN A 113 4.05 -14.85 21.09
N THR A 114 3.85 -15.91 20.30
CA THR A 114 4.89 -16.60 19.56
C THR A 114 4.73 -16.29 18.08
N VAL A 115 3.64 -16.76 17.46
CA VAL A 115 3.40 -16.65 16.02
C VAL A 115 3.28 -15.18 15.59
N LEU A 116 2.25 -14.46 16.05
CA LEU A 116 2.02 -13.08 15.60
C LEU A 116 3.14 -12.13 16.06
N LYS A 117 3.62 -12.27 17.29
CA LYS A 117 4.59 -11.33 17.86
C LYS A 117 6.02 -11.53 17.34
N ASN A 118 6.46 -12.77 17.11
CA ASN A 118 7.88 -13.09 16.84
C ASN A 118 8.13 -13.64 15.42
N GLU A 119 7.09 -14.16 14.76
CA GLU A 119 7.23 -14.85 13.48
C GLU A 119 6.58 -14.07 12.34
N CYS A 120 5.37 -13.53 12.53
CA CYS A 120 4.68 -12.66 11.58
C CYS A 120 5.49 -11.39 11.29
N PRO A 121 6.11 -11.24 10.11
CA PRO A 121 7.09 -10.18 9.89
C PRO A 121 6.51 -8.77 10.04
N ILE A 122 5.32 -8.49 9.50
CA ILE A 122 4.69 -7.16 9.57
C ILE A 122 4.36 -6.74 11.01
N ILE A 123 3.80 -7.64 11.81
CA ILE A 123 3.46 -7.36 13.22
C ILE A 123 4.74 -7.22 14.04
N ARG A 124 5.67 -8.16 13.91
CA ARG A 124 6.95 -8.15 14.62
C ARG A 124 7.73 -6.88 14.36
N LEU A 125 7.92 -6.49 13.10
CA LEU A 125 8.66 -5.29 12.74
C LEU A 125 7.98 -4.03 13.27
N THR A 126 6.65 -3.98 13.25
CA THR A 126 5.87 -2.88 13.83
C THR A 126 6.06 -2.79 15.36
N LEU A 127 6.07 -3.92 16.07
CA LEU A 127 6.33 -3.97 17.51
C LEU A 127 7.77 -3.60 17.88
N GLN A 128 8.74 -4.01 17.06
CA GLN A 128 10.17 -3.80 17.27
C GLN A 128 10.65 -2.38 16.91
N ASN A 129 9.91 -1.64 16.08
CA ASN A 129 10.27 -0.26 15.74
C ASN A 129 10.03 0.70 16.93
N LYS A 130 10.99 0.75 17.85
CA LYS A 130 10.98 1.62 19.04
C LYS A 130 11.21 3.10 18.74
N LYS A 131 11.66 3.45 17.52
CA LYS A 131 11.95 4.84 17.14
C LYS A 131 10.68 5.59 16.72
N ALA A 132 9.74 4.89 16.08
CA ALA A 132 8.44 5.41 15.68
C ALA A 132 7.51 5.56 16.90
N LYS A 133 7.33 6.79 17.39
CA LYS A 133 6.47 7.11 18.54
C LYS A 133 4.98 6.92 18.21
N GLU A 134 4.60 7.14 16.96
CA GLU A 134 3.24 6.91 16.46
C GLU A 134 2.79 5.44 16.65
N LEU A 135 3.73 4.50 16.74
CA LEU A 135 3.45 3.08 17.00
C LEU A 135 3.31 2.74 18.49
N ASP A 136 3.44 3.69 19.43
CA ASP A 136 3.24 3.42 20.86
C ASP A 136 1.79 2.99 21.17
N LYS A 137 0.83 3.60 20.47
CA LYS A 137 -0.59 3.21 20.56
C LYS A 137 -0.77 1.77 20.08
N TYR A 138 -0.21 1.43 18.92
CA TYR A 138 -0.24 0.08 18.36
C TYR A 138 0.35 -0.96 19.33
N ARG A 139 1.55 -0.69 19.87
CA ARG A 139 2.20 -1.59 20.85
C ARG A 139 1.34 -1.84 22.09
N THR A 140 0.67 -0.79 22.57
CA THR A 140 -0.23 -0.88 23.72
C THR A 140 -1.46 -1.71 23.39
N ASN A 141 -2.09 -1.45 22.24
CA ASN A 141 -3.25 -2.18 21.75
C ASN A 141 -2.93 -3.67 21.54
N PHE A 142 -1.81 -4.00 20.87
CA PHE A 142 -1.39 -5.38 20.68
C PHE A 142 -1.16 -6.10 22.02
N ARG A 143 -0.56 -5.42 23.01
CA ARG A 143 -0.37 -6.03 24.33
C ARG A 143 -1.71 -6.35 25.01
N LEU A 144 -2.70 -5.47 24.86
CA LEU A 144 -4.01 -5.57 25.52
C LEU A 144 -5.06 -6.38 24.75
N SER A 145 -4.83 -6.67 23.46
CA SER A 145 -5.80 -7.37 22.61
C SER A 145 -6.13 -8.78 23.11
N ASN A 146 -7.34 -9.25 22.83
CA ASN A 146 -7.74 -10.61 23.15
C ASN A 146 -7.03 -11.60 22.20
N PRO A 147 -6.32 -12.62 22.71
CA PRO A 147 -5.69 -13.63 21.86
C PRO A 147 -6.69 -14.43 21.01
N ASN A 148 -7.90 -14.71 21.53
CA ASN A 148 -8.93 -15.44 20.77
C ASN A 148 -9.41 -14.63 19.57
N GLU A 149 -9.70 -13.35 19.77
CA GLU A 149 -10.12 -12.42 18.73
C GLU A 149 -9.05 -12.28 17.63
N LEU A 150 -7.76 -12.28 18.01
CA LEU A 150 -6.67 -12.27 17.03
C LEU A 150 -6.62 -13.57 16.20
N LEU A 151 -6.82 -14.73 16.83
CA LEU A 151 -6.84 -16.01 16.12
C LEU A 151 -8.05 -16.10 15.19
N GLU A 152 -9.23 -15.72 15.68
CA GLU A 152 -10.49 -15.68 14.93
C GLU A 152 -10.36 -14.81 13.68
N VAL A 153 -9.89 -13.57 13.80
CA VAL A 153 -9.73 -12.67 12.65
C VAL A 153 -8.72 -13.20 11.62
N ILE A 154 -7.62 -13.83 12.06
CA ILE A 154 -6.65 -14.43 11.12
C ILE A 154 -7.25 -15.66 10.42
N SER A 155 -8.06 -16.44 11.13
CA SER A 155 -8.78 -17.59 10.56
C SER A 155 -9.81 -17.12 9.53
N ASN A 156 -10.61 -16.11 9.86
CA ASN A 156 -11.56 -15.50 8.93
C ASN A 156 -10.87 -14.97 7.66
N LEU A 157 -9.71 -14.31 7.79
CA LEU A 157 -8.93 -13.86 6.64
C LEU A 157 -8.44 -15.02 5.77
N THR A 158 -8.07 -16.14 6.39
CA THR A 158 -7.60 -17.34 5.68
C THR A 158 -8.74 -18.01 4.94
N THR A 159 -9.87 -18.23 5.61
CA THR A 159 -11.11 -18.75 5.01
C THR A 159 -11.56 -17.86 3.86
N PHE A 160 -11.65 -16.55 4.06
CA PHE A 160 -12.02 -15.61 3.00
C PHE A 160 -11.07 -15.73 1.80
N ALA A 161 -9.75 -15.81 2.03
CA ALA A 161 -8.78 -15.88 0.96
C ALA A 161 -8.92 -17.18 0.13
N ASN A 162 -9.15 -18.31 0.80
CA ASN A 162 -9.38 -19.59 0.15
C ASN A 162 -10.70 -19.60 -0.63
N GLU A 163 -11.81 -19.21 0.01
CA GLU A 163 -13.13 -19.12 -0.63
C GLU A 163 -13.12 -18.15 -1.82
N TYR A 164 -12.44 -17.01 -1.70
CA TYR A 164 -12.30 -16.07 -2.81
C TYR A 164 -11.60 -16.71 -4.01
N LEU A 165 -10.53 -17.48 -3.79
CA LEU A 165 -9.79 -18.13 -4.86
C LEU A 165 -10.56 -19.27 -5.52
N ASP A 166 -11.39 -19.97 -4.75
CA ASP A 166 -12.15 -21.12 -5.24
C ASP A 166 -13.47 -20.73 -5.91
N ASP A 167 -14.18 -19.73 -5.38
CA ASP A 167 -15.57 -19.42 -5.76
C ASP A 167 -15.75 -18.10 -6.51
N ILE A 168 -14.82 -17.13 -6.38
CA ILE A 168 -14.96 -15.78 -6.92
C ILE A 168 -13.93 -15.50 -8.02
N TYR A 169 -12.67 -15.89 -7.81
CA TYR A 169 -11.59 -15.60 -8.72
C TYR A 169 -11.62 -16.47 -9.99
N ASP A 170 -11.77 -15.82 -11.14
CA ASP A 170 -11.55 -16.44 -12.45
C ASP A 170 -10.34 -15.80 -13.14
N GLU A 171 -9.28 -16.56 -13.40
CA GLU A 171 -8.06 -16.03 -14.04
C GLU A 171 -8.31 -15.50 -15.46
N GLU A 172 -9.24 -16.09 -16.21
CA GLU A 172 -9.54 -15.71 -17.60
C GLU A 172 -10.37 -14.42 -17.64
N GLU A 173 -11.30 -14.25 -16.70
CA GLU A 173 -12.20 -13.09 -16.65
C GLU A 173 -11.68 -11.92 -15.79
N TYR A 174 -10.68 -12.13 -14.93
CA TYR A 174 -10.20 -11.12 -13.96
C TYR A 174 -9.81 -9.77 -14.57
N GLU A 175 -9.29 -9.77 -15.81
CA GLU A 175 -8.87 -8.53 -16.48
C GLU A 175 -9.98 -7.86 -17.31
N GLU A 176 -11.18 -8.43 -17.28
CA GLU A 176 -12.36 -7.91 -17.93
C GLU A 176 -13.29 -7.18 -16.96
N LEU A 177 -12.99 -7.21 -15.65
CA LEU A 177 -13.76 -6.56 -14.60
C LEU A 177 -13.81 -5.03 -14.81
N THR A 178 -14.99 -4.47 -14.62
CA THR A 178 -15.34 -3.06 -14.87
C THR A 178 -15.89 -2.31 -13.68
N SER A 179 -16.29 -3.02 -12.61
CA SER A 179 -16.82 -2.40 -11.39
C SER A 179 -16.11 -2.89 -10.12
N LEU A 180 -16.31 -2.16 -9.01
CA LEU A 180 -15.73 -2.54 -7.71
C LEU A 180 -16.43 -3.77 -7.13
N GLU A 181 -17.74 -3.95 -7.39
CA GLU A 181 -18.52 -5.07 -6.89
C GLU A 181 -18.08 -6.39 -7.51
N GLU A 182 -17.70 -6.35 -8.79
CA GLU A 182 -17.16 -7.50 -9.53
C GLU A 182 -15.83 -8.02 -8.93
N LEU A 183 -15.10 -7.19 -8.18
CA LEU A 183 -13.92 -7.66 -7.46
C LEU A 183 -14.27 -8.53 -6.26
N GLY A 184 -15.46 -8.43 -5.67
CA GLY A 184 -15.88 -9.26 -4.53
C GLY A 184 -15.10 -9.03 -3.22
N LEU A 185 -14.43 -7.88 -3.06
CA LEU A 185 -13.54 -7.62 -1.91
C LEU A 185 -14.16 -6.77 -0.80
N SER A 186 -15.41 -6.32 -0.94
CA SER A 186 -16.11 -5.52 0.06
C SER A 186 -16.32 -6.19 1.42
N PRO A 187 -16.49 -7.53 1.55
CA PRO A 187 -16.64 -8.17 2.87
C PRO A 187 -15.45 -7.91 3.78
N LEU A 188 -14.24 -7.72 3.23
CA LEU A 188 -13.05 -7.46 4.03
C LEU A 188 -13.15 -6.20 4.89
N ASP A 189 -14.05 -5.27 4.60
CA ASP A 189 -14.27 -4.06 5.41
C ASP A 189 -15.25 -4.24 6.58
N GLU A 190 -15.81 -5.44 6.73
CA GLU A 190 -16.65 -5.82 7.87
C GLU A 190 -15.83 -6.04 9.15
N GLU A 191 -16.51 -5.94 10.31
CA GLU A 191 -15.85 -5.99 11.63
C GLU A 191 -15.17 -7.33 11.91
N GLU A 192 -15.65 -8.43 11.31
CA GLU A 192 -15.11 -9.78 11.50
C GLU A 192 -13.68 -9.97 10.94
N TYR A 193 -13.18 -9.00 10.15
CA TYR A 193 -11.82 -8.98 9.62
C TYR A 193 -10.92 -7.94 10.33
N ILE A 194 -11.38 -7.38 11.46
CA ILE A 194 -10.75 -6.25 12.13
C ILE A 194 -10.57 -6.54 13.62
N VAL A 195 -9.33 -6.39 14.10
CA VAL A 195 -9.04 -6.22 15.53
C VAL A 195 -8.62 -4.78 15.76
N TYR A 196 -9.52 -3.97 16.30
CA TYR A 196 -9.35 -2.52 16.35
C TYR A 196 -8.00 -2.08 16.97
N GLY A 197 -7.24 -1.34 16.16
CA GLY A 197 -5.93 -0.82 16.56
C GLY A 197 -4.79 -1.85 16.56
N VAL A 198 -5.04 -3.08 16.10
CA VAL A 198 -4.05 -4.15 15.93
C VAL A 198 -4.09 -4.74 14.51
N ILE A 199 -5.21 -5.30 14.07
CA ILE A 199 -5.40 -5.76 12.70
C ILE A 199 -6.40 -4.80 12.05
N GLY A 200 -5.88 -3.88 11.24
CA GLY A 200 -6.70 -2.98 10.43
C GLY A 200 -6.33 -3.11 8.96
N GLY A 201 -6.82 -2.19 8.13
CA GLY A 201 -6.68 -2.25 6.67
C GLY A 201 -5.25 -2.48 6.16
N GLY A 202 -4.23 -1.91 6.82
CA GLY A 202 -2.84 -2.10 6.40
C GLY A 202 -2.23 -3.46 6.77
N ILE A 203 -2.65 -4.08 7.87
CA ILE A 203 -2.12 -5.40 8.26
C ILE A 203 -2.90 -6.51 7.56
N LYS A 204 -4.24 -6.44 7.51
CA LYS A 204 -5.08 -7.44 6.83
C LYS A 204 -4.71 -7.54 5.34
N SER A 205 -4.56 -6.40 4.66
CA SER A 205 -4.16 -6.37 3.26
C SER A 205 -2.76 -6.92 3.01
N HIS A 206 -1.80 -6.66 3.90
CA HIS A 206 -0.45 -7.18 3.76
C HIS A 206 -0.40 -8.70 3.96
N LEU A 207 -1.22 -9.24 4.87
CA LEU A 207 -1.37 -10.69 5.05
C LEU A 207 -1.92 -11.34 3.77
N LEU A 208 -3.06 -10.84 3.26
CA LEU A 208 -3.69 -11.35 2.04
C LEU A 208 -2.81 -11.18 0.79
N TYR A 209 -2.11 -10.05 0.67
CA TYR A 209 -1.14 -9.81 -0.41
C TYR A 209 0.00 -10.84 -0.38
N LYS A 210 0.50 -11.20 0.80
CA LYS A 210 1.55 -12.23 0.94
C LYS A 210 1.01 -13.63 0.67
N PHE A 211 -0.25 -13.88 1.03
CA PHE A 211 -0.96 -15.11 0.71
C PHE A 211 -1.08 -15.29 -0.81
N ASN A 212 -1.73 -14.35 -1.50
CA ASN A 212 -1.88 -14.41 -2.95
C ASN A 212 -1.82 -13.00 -3.61
N PRO A 213 -0.65 -12.61 -4.16
CA PRO A 213 -0.48 -11.28 -4.76
C PRO A 213 -1.03 -11.19 -6.20
N SER A 214 -1.67 -12.25 -6.71
CA SER A 214 -2.34 -12.22 -8.01
C SER A 214 -3.71 -11.52 -7.92
N VAL A 215 -4.35 -11.55 -6.75
CA VAL A 215 -5.71 -11.02 -6.51
C VAL A 215 -5.80 -10.01 -5.36
N PHE A 216 -4.91 -10.09 -4.36
CA PHE A 216 -4.95 -9.21 -3.19
C PHE A 216 -3.90 -8.11 -3.25
N PRO A 217 -4.28 -6.83 -3.44
CA PRO A 217 -3.35 -5.72 -3.41
C PRO A 217 -2.95 -5.34 -1.99
N ASN A 218 -1.71 -4.87 -1.85
CA ASN A 218 -1.18 -4.39 -0.57
C ASN A 218 -1.63 -2.96 -0.29
N ARG A 219 -2.58 -2.79 0.64
CA ARG A 219 -3.08 -1.48 1.09
C ARG A 219 -2.15 -0.88 2.15
N GLY A 220 -0.89 -0.68 1.77
CA GLY A 220 0.14 -0.07 2.58
C GLY A 220 -0.09 1.42 2.82
N ARG A 221 0.61 1.98 3.82
CA ARG A 221 0.52 3.43 4.11
C ARG A 221 0.98 4.29 2.94
N GLU A 222 2.06 3.87 2.27
CA GLU A 222 2.61 4.56 1.10
C GLU A 222 1.65 4.52 -0.09
N ALA A 223 0.94 3.41 -0.30
CA ALA A 223 0.02 3.26 -1.41
C ALA A 223 -1.13 4.27 -1.40
N ILE A 224 -1.67 4.58 -0.22
CA ILE A 224 -2.72 5.61 -0.08
C ILE A 224 -2.16 7.02 -0.37
N TRP A 225 -0.94 7.33 0.11
CA TRP A 225 -0.27 8.58 -0.27
C TRP A 225 -0.05 8.64 -1.78
N ALA A 226 0.37 7.54 -2.40
CA ALA A 226 0.58 7.48 -3.84
C ALA A 226 -0.68 7.79 -4.64
N PHE A 227 -1.86 7.34 -4.22
CA PHE A 227 -3.13 7.72 -4.86
C PHE A 227 -3.42 9.22 -4.78
N TRP A 228 -3.12 9.86 -3.65
CA TRP A 228 -3.24 11.32 -3.54
C TRP A 228 -2.32 12.06 -4.53
N TYR A 229 -1.11 11.55 -4.77
CA TYR A 229 -0.18 12.12 -5.74
C TYR A 229 -0.56 11.82 -7.20
N LEU A 230 -1.05 10.61 -7.48
CA LEU A 230 -1.53 10.21 -8.82
C LEU A 230 -2.80 10.96 -9.22
N THR A 231 -3.59 11.40 -8.25
CA THR A 231 -4.76 12.25 -8.48
C THR A 231 -4.43 13.74 -8.50
N ASN A 232 -3.14 14.09 -8.55
CA ASN A 232 -2.66 15.47 -8.52
C ASN A 232 -3.29 16.27 -7.35
N LYS A 233 -3.50 15.59 -6.21
CA LYS A 233 -4.04 16.14 -4.96
C LYS A 233 -5.44 16.74 -5.12
N LYS A 234 -6.22 16.31 -6.13
CA LYS A 234 -7.58 16.77 -6.33
C LYS A 234 -8.50 16.31 -5.21
N THR A 235 -9.49 17.15 -4.91
CA THR A 235 -10.41 16.92 -3.79
C THR A 235 -11.67 16.14 -4.16
N PHE A 236 -11.99 16.07 -5.47
CA PHE A 236 -13.17 15.39 -6.00
C PHE A 236 -14.51 15.75 -5.32
N ASN A 237 -14.58 16.95 -4.74
CA ASN A 237 -15.70 17.45 -3.94
C ASN A 237 -15.98 16.67 -2.64
N CYS A 238 -14.99 15.92 -2.13
CA CYS A 238 -15.03 15.37 -0.77
C CYS A 238 -15.13 16.52 0.25
N ALA A 239 -15.99 16.37 1.25
CA ALA A 239 -16.12 17.31 2.35
C ALA A 239 -14.84 17.36 3.22
N GLU A 240 -14.10 16.26 3.33
CA GLU A 240 -12.84 16.16 4.06
C GLU A 240 -11.61 16.55 3.21
N ASP A 241 -11.81 17.31 2.11
CA ASP A 241 -10.82 17.74 1.11
C ASP A 241 -10.12 16.60 0.33
N SER A 242 -10.00 15.39 0.86
CA SER A 242 -9.44 14.25 0.12
C SER A 242 -9.92 12.93 0.70
N GLU A 243 -10.35 12.00 -0.17
CA GLU A 243 -10.67 10.64 0.25
C GLU A 243 -9.44 9.86 0.76
N PHE A 244 -8.23 10.22 0.31
CA PHE A 244 -6.99 9.51 0.62
C PHE A 244 -6.31 9.99 1.90
N LEU A 245 -6.66 11.16 2.43
CA LEU A 245 -5.95 11.77 3.55
C LEU A 245 -6.88 12.07 4.73
N ASN A 246 -6.38 11.82 5.92
CA ASN A 246 -6.97 12.31 7.16
C ASN A 246 -6.23 13.56 7.61
N ILE A 247 -6.86 14.72 7.43
CA ILE A 247 -6.31 16.03 7.81
C ILE A 247 -6.77 16.38 9.24
N ASN A 248 -5.83 16.54 10.15
CA ASN A 248 -6.10 17.00 11.51
C ASN A 248 -5.68 18.46 11.67
N ILE A 249 -6.66 19.37 11.53
CA ILE A 249 -6.44 20.82 11.62
C ILE A 249 -5.90 21.21 13.00
N ASP A 250 -6.47 20.68 14.08
CA ASP A 250 -6.08 21.01 15.46
C ASP A 250 -4.62 20.71 15.77
N LYS A 251 -4.07 19.65 15.17
CA LYS A 251 -2.66 19.25 15.35
C LYS A 251 -1.77 19.72 14.21
N SER A 252 -2.35 20.34 13.19
CA SER A 252 -1.67 20.67 11.92
C SER A 252 -0.86 19.49 11.40
N THR A 253 -1.48 18.31 11.38
CA THR A 253 -0.87 17.08 10.87
C THR A 253 -1.80 16.43 9.85
N THR A 254 -1.21 15.92 8.78
CA THR A 254 -1.92 15.14 7.78
C THR A 254 -1.35 13.72 7.75
N GLN A 255 -2.24 12.74 7.67
CA GLN A 255 -1.89 11.33 7.57
C GLN A 255 -2.68 10.71 6.41
N GLN A 256 -2.25 9.56 5.92
CA GLN A 256 -3.10 8.78 5.02
C GLN A 256 -4.40 8.34 5.72
N ASN A 257 -5.47 8.16 4.95
CA ASN A 257 -6.74 7.67 5.45
C ASN A 257 -6.59 6.22 5.95
N PHE A 258 -6.55 6.06 7.27
CA PHE A 258 -6.38 4.75 7.91
C PHE A 258 -7.56 3.81 7.67
N PHE A 259 -8.73 4.36 7.38
CA PHE A 259 -10.01 3.66 7.21
C PHE A 259 -10.45 3.59 5.75
N TYR A 260 -9.57 3.97 4.81
CA TYR A 260 -9.86 3.86 3.39
C TYR A 260 -10.33 2.43 3.04
N PRO A 261 -11.48 2.22 2.37
CA PRO A 261 -12.02 0.89 2.12
C PRO A 261 -11.09 0.01 1.28
N TYR A 262 -11.14 -1.29 1.53
CA TYR A 262 -10.32 -2.26 0.83
C TYR A 262 -10.80 -2.49 -0.61
N ASP A 263 -12.11 -2.48 -0.85
CA ASP A 263 -12.70 -2.63 -2.20
C ASP A 263 -12.33 -1.47 -3.14
N LEU A 264 -12.53 -0.23 -2.72
CA LEU A 264 -12.16 0.98 -3.47
C LEU A 264 -10.65 1.01 -3.74
N PHE A 265 -9.85 0.70 -2.71
CA PHE A 265 -8.40 0.60 -2.88
C PHE A 265 -8.04 -0.42 -3.94
N SER A 266 -8.66 -1.60 -3.87
CA SER A 266 -8.37 -2.70 -4.76
C SER A 266 -8.78 -2.40 -6.20
N PHE A 267 -9.89 -1.70 -6.39
CA PHE A 267 -10.34 -1.26 -7.71
C PHE A 267 -9.38 -0.26 -8.36
N TYR A 268 -8.86 0.69 -7.59
CA TYR A 268 -7.84 1.62 -8.08
C TYR A 268 -6.50 0.92 -8.34
N ALA A 269 -6.08 0.00 -7.48
CA ALA A 269 -4.88 -0.82 -7.68
C ALA A 269 -4.98 -1.70 -8.93
N TYR A 270 -6.14 -2.32 -9.17
CA TYR A 270 -6.46 -3.10 -10.37
C TYR A 270 -6.33 -2.26 -11.64
N ASN A 271 -6.91 -1.05 -11.66
CA ASN A 271 -6.80 -0.15 -12.81
C ASN A 271 -5.34 0.29 -13.07
N ILE A 272 -4.54 0.49 -12.02
CA ILE A 272 -3.10 0.76 -12.16
C ILE A 272 -2.36 -0.45 -12.73
N TYR A 273 -2.70 -1.67 -12.31
CA TYR A 273 -2.17 -2.89 -12.92
C TYR A 273 -2.43 -2.92 -14.44
N LEU A 274 -3.65 -2.60 -14.88
CA LEU A 274 -3.98 -2.56 -16.31
C LEU A 274 -3.11 -1.53 -17.08
N LEU A 275 -2.84 -0.37 -16.46
CA LEU A 275 -1.93 0.64 -17.03
C LEU A 275 -0.48 0.13 -17.10
N LEU A 276 0.03 -0.47 -16.03
CA LEU A 276 1.37 -1.07 -15.98
C LEU A 276 1.52 -2.19 -17.01
N LYS A 277 0.53 -3.09 -17.13
CA LYS A 277 0.50 -4.16 -18.12
C LYS A 277 0.58 -3.61 -19.55
N LYS A 278 -0.18 -2.56 -19.83
CA LYS A 278 -0.18 -1.90 -21.15
C LYS A 278 1.18 -1.32 -21.49
N GLU A 279 1.83 -0.61 -20.57
CA GLU A 279 3.17 -0.05 -20.82
C GLU A 279 4.27 -1.12 -20.84
N ALA A 280 4.17 -2.15 -20.02
CA ALA A 280 5.07 -3.30 -20.06
C ALA A 280 5.03 -3.99 -21.44
N LYS A 281 3.83 -4.19 -22.00
CA LYS A 281 3.64 -4.74 -23.34
C LYS A 281 4.29 -3.86 -24.41
N ARG A 282 4.19 -2.53 -24.30
CA ARG A 282 4.88 -1.58 -25.21
C ARG A 282 6.40 -1.67 -25.11
N CYS A 283 6.92 -2.00 -23.92
CA CYS A 283 8.34 -2.26 -23.69
C CYS A 283 8.77 -3.69 -24.08
N GLY A 284 7.86 -4.54 -24.60
CA GLY A 284 8.14 -5.94 -24.91
C GLY A 284 8.44 -6.78 -23.66
N VAL A 285 7.82 -6.43 -22.53
CA VAL A 285 7.93 -7.11 -21.24
C VAL A 285 6.58 -7.69 -20.85
N TYR A 286 6.61 -8.88 -20.24
CA TYR A 286 5.45 -9.53 -19.67
C TYR A 286 5.51 -9.42 -18.15
N ILE A 287 4.38 -9.08 -17.53
CA ILE A 287 4.18 -9.14 -16.09
C ILE A 287 3.49 -10.47 -15.81
N ASP A 288 4.09 -11.30 -14.96
CA ASP A 288 3.51 -12.56 -14.51
C ASP A 288 2.23 -12.28 -13.71
N THR A 289 1.14 -12.92 -14.11
CA THR A 289 -0.17 -12.76 -13.48
C THR A 289 -0.19 -13.28 -12.04
N ASN A 290 0.74 -14.15 -11.65
CA ASN A 290 0.87 -14.57 -10.26
C ASN A 290 1.47 -13.48 -9.36
N TYR A 291 2.02 -12.41 -9.94
CA TYR A 291 2.68 -11.31 -9.23
C TYR A 291 2.10 -9.94 -9.61
N ARG A 292 0.84 -9.88 -10.09
CA ARG A 292 0.18 -8.63 -10.53
C ARG A 292 0.36 -7.50 -9.53
N TYR A 293 0.01 -7.75 -8.27
CA TYR A 293 0.05 -6.70 -7.25
C TYR A 293 1.42 -6.47 -6.64
N VAL A 294 2.42 -7.33 -6.92
CA VAL A 294 3.80 -7.06 -6.51
C VAL A 294 4.37 -5.88 -7.26
N ILE A 295 4.14 -5.80 -8.58
CA ILE A 295 4.61 -4.65 -9.36
C ILE A 295 3.78 -3.39 -9.10
N VAL A 296 2.48 -3.54 -8.77
CA VAL A 296 1.65 -2.40 -8.34
C VAL A 296 2.15 -1.82 -7.03
N ASP A 297 2.42 -2.66 -6.03
CA ASP A 297 2.98 -2.26 -4.73
C ASP A 297 4.30 -1.50 -4.91
N ASP A 298 5.22 -2.03 -5.72
CA ASP A 298 6.51 -1.40 -6.02
C ASP A 298 6.36 -0.04 -6.74
N PHE A 299 5.44 0.05 -7.70
CA PHE A 299 5.14 1.32 -8.39
C PHE A 299 4.53 2.36 -7.44
N LEU A 300 3.57 1.96 -6.60
CA LEU A 300 2.94 2.88 -5.64
C LEU A 300 3.94 3.34 -4.56
N SER A 301 4.79 2.43 -4.06
CA SER A 301 5.88 2.80 -3.16
C SER A 301 6.83 3.79 -3.83
N PHE A 302 7.19 3.61 -5.10
CA PHE A 302 7.99 4.57 -5.84
C PHE A 302 7.32 5.96 -5.91
N VAL A 303 6.03 6.01 -6.28
CA VAL A 303 5.28 7.28 -6.34
C VAL A 303 5.32 7.99 -4.99
N ALA A 304 5.10 7.28 -3.88
CA ALA A 304 5.16 7.88 -2.55
C ALA A 304 6.59 8.34 -2.18
N GLN A 305 7.62 7.60 -2.55
CA GLN A 305 9.02 7.92 -2.27
C GLN A 305 9.49 9.19 -2.99
N GLU A 306 9.02 9.42 -4.23
CA GLU A 306 9.28 10.67 -4.97
C GLU A 306 8.82 11.93 -4.20
N HIS A 307 7.89 11.76 -3.26
CA HIS A 307 7.36 12.85 -2.43
C HIS A 307 7.65 12.66 -0.93
N GLY A 308 8.64 11.84 -0.58
CA GLY A 308 8.96 11.49 0.81
C GLY A 308 9.17 12.70 1.73
N GLU A 309 9.85 13.75 1.23
CA GLU A 309 10.07 14.98 2.01
C GLU A 309 8.77 15.73 2.32
N GLU A 310 7.86 15.84 1.35
CA GLU A 310 6.56 16.48 1.56
C GLU A 310 5.69 15.64 2.51
N ILE A 311 5.69 14.32 2.33
CA ILE A 311 4.97 13.39 3.21
C ILE A 311 5.48 13.54 4.65
N ASP A 312 6.80 13.60 4.85
CA ASP A 312 7.40 13.75 6.19
C ASP A 312 7.08 15.12 6.80
N PHE A 313 7.09 16.18 5.98
CA PHE A 313 6.67 17.51 6.39
C PHE A 313 5.19 17.53 6.83
N LEU A 314 4.29 16.96 6.03
CA LEU A 314 2.85 16.88 6.31
C LEU A 314 2.53 16.03 7.55
N LYS A 315 3.31 14.97 7.80
CA LYS A 315 3.18 14.13 8.99
C LYS A 315 3.72 14.83 10.25
N SER A 316 4.68 15.74 10.09
CA SER A 316 5.30 16.45 11.19
C SER A 316 4.32 17.45 11.81
N GLN A 317 4.29 17.53 13.14
CA GLN A 317 3.59 18.62 13.81
C GLN A 317 4.35 19.91 13.52
N VAL A 318 3.69 20.91 12.93
CA VAL A 318 4.16 22.29 13.02
C VAL A 318 4.09 22.65 14.51
N LYS A 319 5.23 22.55 15.21
CA LYS A 319 5.37 23.21 16.51
C LYS A 319 5.38 24.69 16.19
N GLU A 320 4.24 25.37 16.36
CA GLU A 320 4.26 26.81 16.51
C GLU A 320 5.28 27.11 17.61
N GLU A 321 6.30 27.86 17.22
CA GLU A 321 7.32 28.37 18.10
C GLU A 321 6.61 29.06 19.26
N SER A 322 6.77 28.49 20.45
CA SER A 322 6.60 29.23 21.69
C SER A 322 7.69 30.30 21.72
N HIS A 323 7.51 31.36 20.94
CA HIS A 323 8.19 32.62 21.13
C HIS A 323 7.70 33.15 22.47
N GLY A 324 8.49 32.88 23.50
CA GLY A 324 8.36 33.51 24.79
C GLY A 324 8.36 35.01 24.61
N TYR A 325 7.25 35.63 24.98
CA TYR A 325 7.20 37.03 25.34
C TYR A 325 6.69 37.13 26.78
N TYR A 326 7.66 37.49 27.63
CA TYR A 326 7.62 37.96 29.03
C TYR A 326 7.18 36.99 30.14
#